data_AF-A0A923AW50-F1
#
_entry.id   AF-A0A923AW50-F1
#
_cell.length_a   1.000
_cell.length_b   1.000
_cell.length_c   1.000
_cell.angle_alpha   90.00
_cell.angle_beta   90.00
_cell.angle_gamma   90.00
#
_symmetry.space_group_name_H-M   'P 1'
#
loop_
_entity.id
_entity.type
_entity.pdbx_description
1 polymer ?
#
loop_
_entity_poly.entity_id
_entity_poly.type
_entity_poly.pdbx_seq_one_letter_code
_entity_poly.pdbx_strand_id
1 'polypeptide(L)'
;MGFGLAACGAAGEPEATPGVEASAAAAETKPEADAPETAPDPAATARAEAEAFVRTLYVRMSDVDFAPLDPAVAQEVFSAEVVRMLEAARTWTDEGVHPALEADPVCLCQDPHGLTLREVSVVDASADRAAVRARFDFGKADEAESARAPLFILRREADGWRVDDIRTDDGFSFRRTLAD
;
A
#
# COMPACT_ATOMS: atom_id res chain seq x y z
N MET A 1 -1.94 2.73 -66.49
CA MET A 1 -3.37 2.92 -66.24
C MET A 1 -3.51 3.08 -64.74
N GLY A 2 -3.88 4.19 -64.13
CA GLY A 2 -4.25 5.53 -64.56
C GLY A 2 -4.64 6.26 -63.27
N PHE A 3 -4.24 7.54 -63.18
CA PHE A 3 -4.80 8.65 -62.38
C PHE A 3 -5.07 8.41 -60.87
N GLY A 4 -4.60 9.23 -59.93
CA GLY A 4 -4.03 10.56 -59.99
C GLY A 4 -4.49 11.37 -58.77
N LEU A 5 -3.54 12.15 -58.21
CA LEU A 5 -3.68 13.51 -57.64
C LEU A 5 -4.57 13.70 -56.39
N ALA A 6 -3.98 14.10 -55.26
CA ALA A 6 -3.68 15.49 -54.83
C ALA A 6 -4.88 16.10 -54.07
N ALA A 7 -4.78 17.05 -53.16
CA ALA A 7 -3.76 17.63 -52.29
C ALA A 7 -4.50 18.71 -51.48
N CYS A 8 -3.93 19.11 -50.34
CA CYS A 8 -4.01 20.44 -49.73
C CYS A 8 -5.36 21.04 -49.28
N GLY A 9 -5.30 21.71 -48.12
CA GLY A 9 -6.05 22.95 -47.94
C GLY A 9 -6.44 23.26 -46.51
N ALA A 10 -5.54 23.93 -45.77
CA ALA A 10 -5.87 24.69 -44.58
C ALA A 10 -6.81 25.87 -44.91
N ALA A 11 -7.59 26.33 -43.91
CA ALA A 11 -7.72 27.74 -43.50
C ALA A 11 -9.03 27.99 -42.74
N GLY A 12 -8.92 28.80 -41.69
CA GLY A 12 -9.73 30.01 -41.60
C GLY A 12 -11.07 29.91 -40.86
N GLU A 13 -11.12 30.63 -39.75
CA GLU A 13 -12.30 31.08 -38.99
C GLU A 13 -13.40 31.70 -39.87
N PRO A 14 -14.59 31.90 -39.29
CA PRO A 14 -15.09 33.29 -39.31
C PRO A 14 -15.60 33.80 -37.96
N GLU A 15 -15.37 35.10 -37.76
CA GLU A 15 -15.87 35.96 -36.69
C GLU A 15 -17.37 36.30 -36.81
N ALA A 16 -17.97 36.54 -35.64
CA ALA A 16 -18.96 37.56 -35.26
C ALA A 16 -20.36 37.65 -35.92
N THR A 17 -21.39 37.75 -35.07
CA THR A 17 -22.31 38.91 -35.03
C THR A 17 -23.08 38.99 -33.68
N PRO A 18 -23.58 40.18 -33.29
CA PRO A 18 -24.00 40.51 -31.91
C PRO A 18 -25.53 40.62 -31.70
N GLY A 19 -25.92 40.64 -30.41
CA GLY A 19 -27.04 41.44 -29.88
C GLY A 19 -28.39 40.75 -29.65
N VAL A 20 -28.86 40.72 -28.40
CA VAL A 20 -30.12 41.34 -27.90
C VAL A 20 -30.32 41.03 -26.40
N GLU A 21 -30.89 42.01 -25.71
CA GLU A 21 -30.92 42.29 -24.27
C GLU A 21 -31.80 41.39 -23.37
N ALA A 22 -31.35 41.28 -22.12
CA ALA A 22 -32.05 41.26 -20.82
C ALA A 22 -33.47 40.67 -20.66
N SER A 23 -33.63 39.75 -19.69
CA SER A 23 -34.60 39.92 -18.61
C SER A 23 -34.44 38.92 -17.45
N ALA A 24 -34.40 39.49 -16.23
CA ALA A 24 -34.94 38.99 -14.94
C ALA A 24 -34.65 37.55 -14.47
N ALA A 25 -33.88 37.43 -13.39
CA ALA A 25 -34.43 37.33 -12.03
C ALA A 25 -33.32 36.88 -11.07
N ALA A 26 -33.03 37.74 -10.09
CA ALA A 26 -32.29 37.36 -8.90
C ALA A 26 -33.06 36.25 -8.18
N ALA A 27 -32.51 35.04 -8.16
CA ALA A 27 -32.80 34.08 -7.12
C ALA A 27 -31.63 34.15 -6.15
N GLU A 28 -31.87 34.81 -5.02
CA GLU A 28 -31.09 34.63 -3.80
C GLU A 28 -30.96 33.12 -3.54
N THR A 29 -29.79 32.57 -3.83
CA THR A 29 -29.40 31.28 -3.28
C THR A 29 -29.18 31.50 -1.79
N LYS A 30 -30.26 31.28 -1.03
CA LYS A 30 -30.24 31.04 0.42
C LYS A 30 -29.00 30.18 0.72
N PRO A 31 -28.12 30.57 1.66
CA PRO A 31 -27.01 29.72 2.06
C PRO A 31 -27.63 28.44 2.63
N GLU A 32 -27.44 27.35 1.89
CA GLU A 32 -27.77 26.01 2.35
C GLU A 32 -26.97 25.82 3.62
N ALA A 33 -27.71 25.63 4.71
CA ALA A 33 -27.17 25.49 6.03
C ALA A 33 -26.08 24.41 6.00
N ASP A 34 -24.89 24.83 6.46
CA ASP A 34 -23.79 24.02 6.95
C ASP A 34 -24.33 22.67 7.46
N ALA A 35 -24.25 21.64 6.61
CA ALA A 35 -24.45 20.28 7.07
C ALA A 35 -23.34 20.02 8.08
N PRO A 36 -23.63 19.46 9.27
CA PRO A 36 -22.59 19.21 10.25
C PRO A 36 -21.56 18.25 9.61
N GLU A 37 -20.35 18.76 9.42
CA GLU A 37 -19.19 17.97 9.05
C GLU A 37 -19.05 16.87 10.11
N THR A 38 -19.56 15.69 9.78
CA THR A 38 -19.51 14.54 10.69
C THR A 38 -18.05 14.12 10.76
N ALA A 39 -17.45 14.28 11.93
CA ALA A 39 -16.08 13.86 12.16
C ALA A 39 -15.89 12.41 11.67
N PRO A 40 -14.80 12.12 10.94
CA PRO A 40 -14.62 10.81 10.34
C PRO A 40 -14.59 9.74 11.43
N ASP A 41 -15.27 8.61 11.17
CA ASP A 41 -15.26 7.45 12.06
C ASP A 41 -13.80 7.01 12.30
N PRO A 42 -13.32 7.00 13.55
CA PRO A 42 -11.93 6.63 13.86
C PRO A 42 -11.58 5.24 13.34
N ALA A 43 -12.51 4.30 13.29
CA ALA A 43 -12.27 2.97 12.74
C ALA A 43 -12.12 3.00 11.22
N ALA A 44 -12.91 3.81 10.51
CA ALA A 44 -12.79 3.99 9.07
C ALA A 44 -11.48 4.68 8.69
N THR A 45 -11.06 5.70 9.45
CA THR A 45 -9.76 6.37 9.28
C THR A 45 -8.62 5.38 9.50
N ALA A 46 -8.64 4.64 10.62
CA ALA A 46 -7.63 3.64 10.94
C ALA A 46 -7.52 2.56 9.86
N ARG A 47 -8.66 2.09 9.33
CA ARG A 47 -8.74 1.15 8.21
C ARG A 47 -8.02 1.69 6.97
N ALA A 48 -8.33 2.92 6.55
CA ALA A 48 -7.73 3.54 5.37
C ALA A 48 -6.21 3.73 5.53
N GLU A 49 -5.77 4.19 6.71
CA GLU A 49 -4.36 4.40 7.01
C GLU A 49 -3.57 3.09 7.10
N ALA A 50 -4.17 2.03 7.65
CA ALA A 50 -3.57 0.70 7.73
C ALA A 50 -3.38 0.09 6.33
N GLU A 51 -4.38 0.24 5.45
CA GLU A 51 -4.26 -0.17 4.04
C GLU A 51 -3.15 0.61 3.33
N ALA A 52 -3.13 1.93 3.49
CA ALA A 52 -2.14 2.81 2.88
C ALA A 52 -0.72 2.49 3.35
N PHE A 53 -0.54 2.15 4.63
CA PHE A 53 0.75 1.69 5.18
C PHE A 53 1.26 0.44 4.46
N VAL A 54 0.44 -0.60 4.34
CA VAL A 54 0.86 -1.85 3.66
C VAL A 54 1.11 -1.61 2.18
N ARG A 55 0.29 -0.82 1.49
CA ARG A 55 0.55 -0.43 0.09
C ARG A 55 1.89 0.28 -0.06
N THR A 56 2.20 1.23 0.83
CA THR A 56 3.46 1.97 0.81
C THR A 56 4.65 1.04 1.09
N LEU A 57 4.50 0.10 2.03
CA LEU A 57 5.51 -0.92 2.30
C LEU A 57 5.86 -1.71 1.02
N TYR A 58 4.86 -2.17 0.27
CA TYR A 58 5.09 -2.89 -0.98
C TYR A 58 5.61 -2.02 -2.13
N VAL A 59 5.33 -0.71 -2.14
CA VAL A 59 6.02 0.21 -3.06
C VAL A 59 7.51 0.24 -2.73
N ARG A 60 7.89 0.31 -1.45
CA ARG A 60 9.29 0.28 -1.03
C ARG A 60 9.96 -1.07 -1.34
N MET A 61 9.24 -2.19 -1.27
CA MET A 61 9.77 -3.51 -1.66
C MET A 61 10.19 -3.60 -3.13
N SER A 62 9.79 -2.66 -3.99
CA SER A 62 10.27 -2.59 -5.39
C SER A 62 11.65 -1.92 -5.52
N ASP A 63 12.12 -1.26 -4.46
CA ASP A 63 13.46 -0.70 -4.38
C ASP A 63 14.45 -1.78 -3.94
N VAL A 64 15.52 -1.97 -4.71
CA VAL A 64 16.54 -3.00 -4.47
C VAL A 64 17.36 -2.74 -3.21
N ASP A 65 17.41 -1.49 -2.75
CA ASP A 65 18.15 -1.10 -1.54
C ASP A 65 17.27 -1.19 -0.28
N PHE A 66 15.97 -1.45 -0.42
CA PHE A 66 15.07 -1.57 0.71
C PHE A 66 15.11 -2.98 1.31
N ALA A 67 15.72 -3.09 2.50
CA ALA A 67 15.79 -4.33 3.27
C ALA A 67 15.08 -4.16 4.63
N PRO A 68 13.81 -4.57 4.78
CA PRO A 68 13.06 -4.51 6.04
C PRO A 68 13.79 -5.04 7.27
N LEU A 69 14.61 -6.09 7.10
CA LEU A 69 15.37 -6.72 8.18
C LEU A 69 16.70 -6.01 8.50
N ASP A 70 17.11 -5.00 7.72
CA ASP A 70 18.30 -4.20 8.05
C ASP A 70 18.05 -3.37 9.33
N PRO A 71 18.98 -3.31 10.29
CA PRO A 71 18.82 -2.54 11.52
C PRO A 71 18.45 -1.06 11.32
N ALA A 72 18.96 -0.42 10.26
CA ALA A 72 18.68 0.97 9.94
C ALA A 72 17.26 1.19 9.40
N VAL A 73 16.63 0.13 8.86
CA VAL A 73 15.30 0.19 8.23
C VAL A 73 14.21 -0.41 9.15
N ALA A 74 14.57 -1.40 9.97
CA ALA A 74 13.64 -2.20 10.74
C ALA A 74 12.72 -1.37 11.65
N GLN A 75 13.20 -0.24 12.20
CA GLN A 75 12.41 0.64 13.07
C GLN A 75 11.29 1.40 12.35
N GLU A 76 11.39 1.53 11.02
CA GLU A 76 10.34 2.13 10.19
C GLU A 76 9.26 1.13 9.81
N VAL A 77 9.60 -0.16 9.77
CA VAL A 77 8.72 -1.23 9.29
C VAL A 77 8.05 -1.95 10.44
N PHE A 78 8.83 -2.35 11.44
CA PHE A 78 8.39 -3.22 12.52
C PHE A 78 8.18 -2.46 13.82
N SER A 79 7.34 -3.02 14.68
CA SER A 79 7.11 -2.49 16.02
C SER A 79 8.39 -2.47 16.83
N ALA A 80 8.48 -1.57 17.82
CA ALA A 80 9.63 -1.54 18.74
C ALA A 80 9.88 -2.90 19.41
N GLU A 81 8.82 -3.67 19.67
CA GLU A 81 8.94 -5.00 20.25
C GLU A 81 9.57 -6.01 19.28
N VAL A 82 9.10 -6.05 18.01
CA VAL A 82 9.68 -6.93 16.98
C VAL A 82 11.12 -6.52 16.67
N VAL A 83 11.45 -5.22 16.66
CA VAL A 83 12.83 -4.73 16.50
C VAL A 83 13.75 -5.28 17.59
N ARG A 84 13.31 -5.25 18.86
CA ARG A 84 14.10 -5.84 19.96
C ARG A 84 14.30 -7.35 19.78
N MET A 85 13.29 -8.05 19.24
CA MET A 85 13.40 -9.49 18.94
C MET A 85 14.36 -9.76 17.78
N LEU A 86 14.33 -8.93 16.73
CA LEU A 86 15.30 -8.95 15.63
C LEU A 86 16.73 -8.77 16.14
N GLU A 87 16.96 -7.83 17.05
CA GLU A 87 18.26 -7.61 17.67
C GLU A 87 18.75 -8.84 18.44
N ALA A 88 17.88 -9.49 19.23
CA ALA A 88 18.22 -10.73 19.92
C ALA A 88 18.50 -11.89 18.94
N ALA A 89 17.70 -12.03 17.89
CA ALA A 89 17.88 -13.04 16.85
C ALA A 89 19.23 -12.89 16.12
N ARG A 90 19.76 -11.68 15.97
CA ARG A 90 21.09 -11.45 15.37
C ARG A 90 22.25 -11.91 16.26
N THR A 91 22.02 -12.11 17.56
CA THR A 91 23.01 -12.65 18.49
C THR A 91 22.89 -14.16 18.66
N TRP A 92 22.11 -14.82 17.81
CA TRP A 92 21.92 -16.27 17.82
C TRP A 92 23.27 -16.99 17.75
N THR A 93 23.46 -17.96 18.64
CA THR A 93 24.77 -18.62 18.84
C THR A 93 24.85 -20.04 18.31
N ASP A 94 23.73 -20.64 17.91
CA ASP A 94 23.79 -21.94 17.24
C ASP A 94 24.38 -21.76 15.84
N GLU A 95 24.86 -22.85 15.24
CA GLU A 95 25.48 -22.80 13.91
C GLU A 95 24.49 -22.29 12.85
N GLY A 96 24.74 -21.10 12.30
CA GLY A 96 23.98 -20.53 11.19
C GLY A 96 23.32 -19.19 11.50
N VAL A 97 22.39 -18.79 10.63
CA VAL A 97 21.54 -17.61 10.81
C VAL A 97 20.28 -18.06 11.53
N HIS A 98 19.77 -17.23 12.44
CA HIS A 98 18.50 -17.49 13.10
C HIS A 98 17.40 -17.74 12.04
N PRO A 99 16.56 -18.79 12.15
CA PRO A 99 15.60 -19.17 11.10
C PRO A 99 14.67 -18.03 10.63
N ALA A 100 14.21 -17.19 11.56
CA ALA A 100 13.41 -16.00 11.25
C ALA A 100 14.12 -14.96 10.35
N LEU A 101 15.45 -14.97 10.28
CA LEU A 101 16.26 -14.04 9.49
C LEU A 101 16.74 -14.64 8.17
N GLU A 102 16.42 -15.91 7.90
CA GLU A 102 16.86 -16.53 6.66
C GLU A 102 16.17 -15.90 5.46
N ALA A 103 14.89 -15.56 5.55
CA ALA A 103 14.12 -14.92 4.48
C ALA A 103 13.47 -13.61 4.95
N ASP A 104 13.21 -12.70 4.02
CA ASP A 104 12.43 -11.50 4.31
C ASP A 104 10.95 -11.88 4.55
N PRO A 105 10.39 -11.58 5.73
CA PRO A 105 9.04 -11.97 6.08
C PRO A 105 7.95 -11.12 5.39
N VAL A 106 8.27 -9.93 4.87
CA VAL A 106 7.32 -9.04 4.17
C VAL A 106 6.96 -9.62 2.80
N CYS A 107 7.94 -10.15 2.07
CA CYS A 107 7.70 -10.85 0.81
C CYS A 107 7.67 -12.38 0.94
N LEU A 108 8.00 -12.92 2.12
CA LEU A 108 8.22 -14.34 2.38
C LEU A 108 9.31 -14.93 1.46
N CYS A 109 10.34 -14.15 1.11
CA CYS A 109 11.25 -14.42 0.00
C CYS A 109 12.72 -14.12 0.35
N GLN A 110 13.64 -14.69 -0.42
CA GLN A 110 15.07 -14.34 -0.39
C GLN A 110 15.39 -13.16 -1.30
N ASP A 111 14.64 -13.04 -2.41
CA ASP A 111 14.85 -12.06 -3.47
C ASP A 111 13.49 -11.46 -3.87
N PRO A 112 13.29 -10.14 -3.71
CA PRO A 112 12.04 -9.46 -4.07
C PRO A 112 11.89 -9.22 -5.58
N HIS A 113 12.86 -9.59 -6.43
CA HIS A 113 12.79 -9.31 -7.86
C HIS A 113 11.55 -9.92 -8.52
N GLY A 114 10.81 -9.08 -9.26
CA GLY A 114 9.55 -9.44 -9.92
C GLY A 114 8.32 -9.38 -9.02
N LEU A 115 8.46 -9.01 -7.74
CA LEU A 115 7.34 -8.86 -6.83
C LEU A 115 6.33 -7.84 -7.37
N THR A 116 5.08 -8.27 -7.48
CA THR A 116 3.95 -7.43 -7.90
C THR A 116 2.83 -7.54 -6.89
N LEU A 117 2.52 -6.44 -6.21
CA LEU A 117 1.35 -6.35 -5.34
C LEU A 117 0.07 -6.38 -6.18
N ARG A 118 -0.83 -7.32 -5.88
CA ARG A 118 -2.09 -7.50 -6.61
C ARG A 118 -3.28 -6.94 -5.86
N GLU A 119 -3.31 -7.11 -4.54
CA GLU A 119 -4.45 -6.71 -3.73
C GLU A 119 -4.03 -6.42 -2.30
N VAL A 120 -4.69 -5.46 -1.67
CA VAL A 120 -4.60 -5.21 -0.22
C VAL A 120 -6.01 -5.13 0.31
N SER A 121 -6.30 -5.90 1.35
CA SER A 121 -7.61 -5.94 1.98
C SER A 121 -7.46 -5.85 3.49
N VAL A 122 -8.15 -4.91 4.11
CA VAL A 122 -8.18 -4.81 5.58
C VAL A 122 -9.25 -5.78 6.10
N VAL A 123 -8.82 -6.74 6.92
CA VAL A 123 -9.66 -7.76 7.54
C VAL A 123 -10.35 -7.18 8.78
N ASP A 124 -9.58 -6.47 9.61
CA ASP A 124 -10.06 -5.86 10.85
C ASP A 124 -9.27 -4.58 11.15
N ALA A 125 -9.89 -3.60 11.80
CA ALA A 125 -9.24 -2.35 12.18
C ALA A 125 -9.90 -1.69 13.40
N SER A 126 -9.08 -1.30 14.35
CA SER A 126 -9.38 -0.39 15.47
C SER A 126 -8.45 0.83 15.40
N ALA A 127 -8.60 1.77 16.34
CA ALA A 127 -7.75 2.95 16.43
C ALA A 127 -6.25 2.62 16.55
N ASP A 128 -5.89 1.49 17.13
CA ASP A 128 -4.52 1.13 17.50
C ASP A 128 -4.04 -0.23 16.95
N ARG A 129 -4.92 -1.01 16.31
CA ARG A 129 -4.62 -2.32 15.73
C ARG A 129 -5.28 -2.46 14.36
N ALA A 130 -4.64 -3.20 13.47
CA ALA A 130 -5.27 -3.62 12.23
C ALA A 130 -4.74 -4.98 11.78
N ALA A 131 -5.56 -5.70 11.03
CA ALA A 131 -5.16 -6.92 10.34
C ALA A 131 -5.36 -6.69 8.84
N VAL A 132 -4.29 -6.74 8.06
CA VAL A 132 -4.29 -6.41 6.62
C VAL A 132 -3.72 -7.57 5.83
N ARG A 133 -4.48 -8.10 4.88
CA ARG A 133 -4.02 -9.15 3.98
C ARG A 133 -3.50 -8.52 2.69
N ALA A 134 -2.27 -8.84 2.30
CA ALA A 134 -1.68 -8.38 1.06
C ALA A 134 -1.42 -9.56 0.13
N ARG A 135 -2.03 -9.56 -1.05
CA ARG A 135 -1.83 -10.58 -2.08
C ARG A 135 -0.82 -10.07 -3.10
N PHE A 136 0.21 -10.84 -3.37
CA PHE A 136 1.25 -10.53 -4.35
C PHE A 136 1.75 -11.81 -5.02
N ASP A 137 2.46 -11.66 -6.13
CA ASP A 137 3.17 -12.75 -6.82
C ASP A 137 4.48 -12.23 -7.44
N PHE A 138 5.22 -13.11 -8.11
CA PHE A 138 6.51 -12.81 -8.73
C PHE A 138 6.47 -12.91 -10.26
N GLY A 139 5.30 -12.76 -10.88
CA GLY A 139 5.14 -12.80 -12.33
C GLY A 139 5.52 -14.14 -13.00
N LYS A 140 5.45 -15.26 -12.27
CA LYS A 140 5.67 -16.61 -12.84
C LYS A 140 4.42 -17.08 -13.59
N ALA A 141 4.61 -18.02 -14.53
CA ALA A 141 3.58 -18.47 -15.47
C ALA A 141 2.33 -19.11 -14.81
N ASP A 142 2.44 -19.52 -13.55
CA ASP A 142 1.38 -20.12 -12.73
C ASP A 142 0.99 -19.18 -11.58
N GLU A 143 0.35 -18.05 -11.88
CA GLU A 143 -0.01 -17.02 -10.87
C GLU A 143 -0.68 -17.59 -9.59
N ALA A 144 -1.39 -18.72 -9.67
CA ALA A 144 -2.01 -19.38 -8.52
C ALA A 144 -1.02 -20.12 -7.60
N GLU A 145 0.05 -20.72 -8.13
CA GLU A 145 1.07 -21.45 -7.34
C GLU A 145 2.11 -20.50 -6.73
N SER A 146 2.31 -19.34 -7.36
CA SER A 146 3.28 -18.33 -6.92
C SER A 146 2.67 -17.15 -6.16
N ALA A 147 1.34 -17.06 -6.08
CA ALA A 147 0.66 -16.06 -5.27
C ALA A 147 0.81 -16.34 -3.77
N ARG A 148 1.10 -15.28 -3.02
CA ARG A 148 1.21 -15.27 -1.56
C ARG A 148 0.22 -14.27 -1.00
N ALA A 149 -0.32 -14.56 0.18
CA ALA A 149 -1.32 -13.71 0.81
C ALA A 149 -1.14 -13.61 2.35
N PRO A 150 0.05 -13.18 2.85
CA PRO A 150 0.24 -13.02 4.28
C PRO A 150 -0.73 -12.01 4.90
N LEU A 151 -1.03 -12.25 6.17
CA LEU A 151 -1.77 -11.36 7.05
C LEU A 151 -0.78 -10.56 7.91
N PHE A 152 -0.71 -9.27 7.68
CA PHE A 152 0.03 -8.30 8.48
C PHE A 152 -0.80 -7.91 9.70
N ILE A 153 -0.27 -8.17 10.89
CA ILE A 153 -0.81 -7.64 12.13
C ILE A 153 -0.09 -6.32 12.40
N LEU A 154 -0.83 -5.23 12.41
CA LEU A 154 -0.31 -3.89 12.59
C LEU A 154 -0.67 -3.37 13.98
N ARG A 155 0.22 -2.56 14.55
CA ARG A 155 -0.04 -1.75 15.73
C ARG A 155 0.28 -0.29 15.44
N ARG A 156 -0.47 0.62 16.05
CA ARG A 156 -0.16 2.04 16.01
C ARG A 156 0.87 2.38 17.10
N GLU A 157 1.96 3.01 16.69
CA GLU A 157 2.95 3.63 17.57
C GLU A 157 2.95 5.15 17.35
N ALA A 158 3.78 5.89 18.09
CA ALA A 158 3.81 7.36 18.02
C ALA A 158 4.06 7.88 16.59
N ASP A 159 4.89 7.16 15.83
CA ASP A 159 5.29 7.50 14.47
C ASP A 159 4.47 6.74 13.40
N GLY A 160 3.26 6.31 13.74
CA GLY A 160 2.30 5.67 12.84
C GLY A 160 2.23 4.15 12.94
N TRP A 161 1.71 3.50 11.90
CA TRP A 161 1.57 2.05 11.86
C TRP A 161 2.92 1.35 11.78
N ARG A 162 3.02 0.20 12.45
CA ARG A 162 4.15 -0.71 12.42
C ARG A 162 3.68 -2.16 12.36
N VAL A 163 4.47 -3.02 11.73
CA VAL A 163 4.23 -4.46 11.69
C VAL A 163 4.59 -5.09 13.03
N ASP A 164 3.59 -5.68 13.70
CA ASP A 164 3.74 -6.39 14.97
C ASP A 164 3.87 -7.91 14.76
N ASP A 165 3.32 -8.44 13.67
CA ASP A 165 3.48 -9.84 13.25
C ASP A 165 3.13 -9.99 11.76
N ILE A 166 3.63 -11.05 11.13
CA ILE A 166 3.26 -11.47 9.77
C ILE A 166 2.90 -12.94 9.83
N ARG A 167 1.71 -13.28 9.35
CA ARG A 167 1.16 -14.64 9.43
C ARG A 167 0.77 -15.17 8.07
N THR A 168 0.82 -16.48 7.92
CA THR A 168 0.36 -17.20 6.73
C THR A 168 -0.65 -18.27 7.12
N ASP A 169 -1.43 -18.73 6.15
CA ASP A 169 -2.52 -19.68 6.41
C ASP A 169 -2.00 -21.09 6.77
N ASP A 170 -0.73 -21.40 6.48
CA ASP A 170 -0.03 -22.64 6.89
C ASP A 170 0.53 -22.58 8.32
N GLY A 171 0.31 -21.48 9.05
CA GLY A 171 0.60 -21.36 10.47
C GLY A 171 1.94 -20.71 10.82
N PHE A 172 2.69 -20.22 9.85
CA PHE A 172 3.87 -19.39 10.15
C PHE A 172 3.44 -18.07 10.81
N SER A 173 4.25 -17.64 11.79
CA SER A 173 4.18 -16.34 12.43
C SER A 173 5.61 -15.83 12.60
N PHE A 174 5.89 -14.68 12.02
CA PHE A 174 7.22 -14.08 12.09
C PHE A 174 7.64 -13.80 13.53
N ARG A 175 6.74 -13.18 14.31
CA ARG A 175 7.00 -12.87 15.72
C ARG A 175 7.23 -14.13 16.55
N ARG A 176 6.46 -15.21 16.32
CA ARG A 176 6.67 -16.47 17.03
C ARG A 176 8.03 -17.08 16.67
N THR A 177 8.37 -17.10 15.38
CA THR A 177 9.63 -17.67 14.91
C THR A 177 10.82 -16.94 15.54
N LEU A 178 10.75 -15.61 15.71
CA LEU A 178 11.77 -14.81 16.39
C LEU A 178 11.91 -15.10 17.91
N ALA A 179 10.93 -15.75 18.54
CA ALA A 179 10.92 -16.03 19.96
C ALA A 179 11.38 -17.46 20.30
N ASP A 180 11.44 -18.33 19.28
CA ASP A 180 11.85 -19.73 19.39
C ASP A 180 13.39 -19.84 19.37
#